data_AF-A0A3M1F881-F1
#
_entry.id   AF-A0A3M1F881-F1
#
_cell.length_a   1.000
_cell.length_b   1.000
_cell.length_c   1.000
_cell.angle_alpha   90.00
_cell.angle_beta   90.00
_cell.angle_gamma   90.00
#
_symmetry.space_group_name_H-M   'P 1'
#
loop_
_entity.id
_entity.type
_entity.pdbx_description
1 polymer ?
#
loop_
_entity_poly.entity_id
_entity_poly.type
_entity_poly.pdbx_seq_one_letter_code
_entity_poly.pdbx_strand_id
1 'polypeptide(L)'
;MRRKALTQRRINETLRLLKITSRYVNHIRLHRSTSPEHMRKICEICIWLRQNNKDFVTEAEFITGGRADIVVLEDQIAIEVAQTETKERFNKKDYPIMKMYIATNEPWRGI
;
A
#
# COMPACT_ATOMS: atom_id res chain seq x y z
N MET A 1 24.89 4.49 10.50
CA MET A 1 23.89 5.06 11.43
C MET A 1 22.88 6.02 10.79
N ARG A 2 23.27 7.04 10.00
CA ARG A 2 22.34 8.02 9.39
C ARG A 2 21.21 7.44 8.49
N ARG A 3 21.48 6.40 7.70
CA ARG A 3 20.48 5.77 6.80
C ARG A 3 19.27 5.20 7.56
N LYS A 4 19.49 4.46 8.65
CA LYS A 4 18.40 3.89 9.47
C LYS A 4 17.51 4.97 10.09
N ALA A 5 18.09 6.07 10.54
CA ALA A 5 17.33 7.17 11.14
C ALA A 5 16.45 7.91 10.11
N LEU A 6 16.95 8.11 8.88
CA LEU A 6 16.17 8.69 7.79
C LEU A 6 15.00 7.77 7.39
N THR A 7 15.25 6.46 7.27
CA THR A 7 14.21 5.47 7.00
C THR A 7 13.13 5.46 8.09
N GLN A 8 13.54 5.40 9.36
CA GLN A 8 12.58 5.42 10.47
C GLN A 8 11.75 6.71 10.53
N ARG A 9 12.36 7.85 10.19
CA ARG A 9 11.65 9.13 10.10
C ARG A 9 10.56 9.07 9.03
N ARG A 10 10.87 8.58 7.83
CA ARG A 10 9.88 8.42 6.75
C ARG A 10 8.74 7.49 7.15
N ILE A 11 9.07 6.34 7.75
CA ILE A 11 8.07 5.40 8.26
C ILE A 11 7.11 6.11 9.22
N ASN A 12 7.65 6.86 10.19
CA ASN A 12 6.84 7.58 11.17
C ASN A 12 5.99 8.68 10.54
N GLU A 13 6.52 9.39 9.54
CA GLU A 13 5.79 10.39 8.77
C GLU A 13 4.61 9.74 8.03
N THR A 14 4.83 8.61 7.33
CA THR A 14 3.79 7.87 6.62
C THR A 14 2.72 7.35 7.57
N LEU A 15 3.12 6.74 8.69
CA LEU A 15 2.17 6.22 9.68
C LEU A 15 1.26 7.32 10.25
N ARG A 16 1.78 8.54 10.44
CA ARG A 16 0.98 9.68 10.91
C ARG A 16 -0.13 10.07 9.94
N LEU A 17 -0.02 9.73 8.66
CA LEU A 17 -1.07 9.98 7.66
C LEU A 17 -2.21 8.96 7.73
N LEU A 18 -1.98 7.80 8.38
CA LEU A 18 -2.95 6.70 8.45
C LEU A 18 -3.74 6.73 9.76
N LYS A 19 -5.00 6.25 9.74
CA LYS A 19 -5.79 6.04 10.95
C LYS A 19 -5.12 4.99 11.84
N ILE A 20 -5.11 5.22 13.15
CA ILE A 20 -4.47 4.31 14.13
C ILE A 20 -4.97 2.86 13.99
N THR A 21 -6.28 2.69 13.77
CA THR A 21 -6.94 1.39 13.59
C THR A 21 -6.60 0.67 12.28
N SER A 22 -5.79 1.29 11.40
CA SER A 22 -5.31 0.67 10.16
C SER A 22 -3.82 0.34 10.20
N ARG A 23 -3.07 0.79 11.22
CA ARG A 23 -1.59 0.72 11.27
C ARG A 23 -1.02 -0.67 11.65
N TYR A 24 -1.55 -1.74 11.07
CA TYR A 24 -1.03 -3.09 11.26
C TYR A 24 0.12 -3.34 10.29
N VAL A 25 1.33 -3.02 10.74
CA VAL A 25 2.55 -3.12 9.92
C VAL A 25 2.86 -4.58 9.61
N ASN A 26 3.16 -4.87 8.34
CA ASN A 26 3.51 -6.20 7.82
C ASN A 26 2.45 -7.28 8.04
N HIS A 27 1.19 -6.88 8.14
CA HIS A 27 0.06 -7.79 8.27
C HIS A 27 -0.81 -7.70 7.03
N ILE A 28 -1.12 -8.83 6.40
CA ILE A 28 -1.99 -8.88 5.23
C ILE A 28 -3.44 -8.98 5.72
N ARG A 29 -4.17 -7.86 5.63
CA ARG A 29 -5.62 -7.78 5.87
C ARG A 29 -6.31 -7.69 4.52
N LEU A 30 -7.35 -8.50 4.35
CA LEU A 30 -8.15 -8.54 3.14
C LEU A 30 -9.62 -8.56 3.52
N HIS A 31 -10.40 -7.67 2.92
CA HIS A 31 -11.83 -7.61 3.11
C HIS A 31 -12.49 -8.87 2.54
N ARG A 32 -13.55 -9.35 3.22
CA ARG A 32 -14.29 -10.56 2.81
C ARG A 32 -14.88 -10.51 1.40
N SER A 33 -15.06 -9.30 0.84
CA SER A 33 -15.61 -9.10 -0.51
C SER A 33 -14.53 -8.95 -1.58
N THR A 34 -13.25 -9.04 -1.22
CA THR A 34 -12.16 -8.94 -2.18
C THR A 34 -12.15 -10.19 -3.06
N SER A 35 -12.04 -10.03 -4.38
CA SER A 35 -12.00 -11.15 -5.31
C SER A 35 -10.71 -11.98 -5.12
N PRO A 36 -10.73 -13.28 -5.45
CA PRO A 36 -9.53 -14.12 -5.37
C PRO A 36 -8.34 -13.55 -6.15
N GLU A 37 -8.58 -12.96 -7.32
CA GLU A 37 -7.53 -12.39 -8.18
C GLU A 37 -6.87 -11.17 -7.52
N HIS A 38 -7.68 -10.29 -6.95
CA HIS A 38 -7.21 -9.11 -6.23
C HIS A 38 -6.45 -9.51 -4.95
N MET A 39 -6.97 -10.48 -4.19
CA MET A 39 -6.29 -11.05 -3.02
C MET A 39 -4.92 -11.62 -3.38
N ARG A 40 -4.84 -12.45 -4.43
CA ARG A 40 -3.56 -13.04 -4.89
C ARG A 40 -2.54 -11.96 -5.23
N LYS A 41 -2.94 -10.91 -5.95
CA LYS A 41 -2.05 -9.82 -6.34
C LYS A 41 -1.55 -9.02 -5.13
N ILE A 42 -2.43 -8.69 -4.17
CA ILE A 42 -2.01 -8.03 -2.91
C ILE A 42 -1.00 -8.90 -2.17
N CYS A 43 -1.27 -10.21 -2.02
CA CYS A 43 -0.35 -11.13 -1.36
C CYS A 43 1.01 -11.21 -2.07
N GLU A 44 1.03 -11.30 -3.40
CA GLU A 44 2.24 -11.31 -4.22
C GLU A 44 3.11 -10.06 -3.94
N ILE A 45 2.50 -8.88 -3.97
CA ILE A 45 3.17 -7.60 -3.71
C ILE A 45 3.72 -7.58 -2.26
N CYS A 46 2.88 -7.93 -1.27
CA CYS A 46 3.27 -7.94 0.14
C CYS A 46 4.43 -8.91 0.44
N ILE A 47 4.42 -10.11 -0.18
CA ILE A 47 5.52 -11.08 -0.05
C ILE A 47 6.82 -10.48 -0.61
N TRP A 48 6.75 -9.88 -1.80
CA TRP A 48 7.91 -9.23 -2.41
C TRP A 48 8.45 -8.08 -1.53
N LEU A 49 7.56 -7.25 -0.96
CA LEU A 49 7.96 -6.17 -0.05
C LEU A 49 8.70 -6.71 1.18
N ARG A 50 8.19 -7.77 1.82
CA ARG A 50 8.90 -8.42 2.95
C ARG A 50 10.27 -8.94 2.53
N GLN A 51 10.36 -9.63 1.39
CA GLN A 51 11.63 -10.17 0.89
C GLN A 51 12.66 -9.07 0.60
N ASN A 52 12.21 -7.85 0.30
CA ASN A 52 13.05 -6.70 0.02
C ASN A 52 13.20 -5.73 1.22
N ASN A 53 12.85 -6.16 2.43
CA ASN A 53 12.93 -5.36 3.67
C ASN A 53 12.19 -4.02 3.58
N LYS A 54 11.01 -4.01 2.94
CA LYS A 54 10.10 -2.88 2.91
C LYS A 54 8.89 -3.15 3.80
N ASP A 55 8.64 -2.25 4.74
CA ASP A 55 7.49 -2.32 5.62
C ASP A 55 6.23 -1.75 4.94
N PHE A 56 5.10 -2.40 5.18
CA PHE A 56 3.84 -1.99 4.57
C PHE A 56 2.66 -2.08 5.53
N VAL A 57 1.57 -1.45 5.12
CA VAL A 57 0.24 -1.58 5.73
C VAL A 57 -0.76 -1.90 4.62
N THR A 58 -1.59 -2.93 4.79
CA THR A 58 -2.69 -3.23 3.86
C THR A 58 -4.00 -2.63 4.35
N GLU A 59 -4.93 -2.34 3.44
CA GLU A 59 -6.20 -1.65 3.74
C GLU A 59 -5.97 -0.36 4.53
N ALA A 60 -4.96 0.39 4.10
CA ALA A 60 -4.47 1.58 4.78
C ALA A 60 -5.47 2.73 4.60
N GLU A 61 -6.17 3.08 5.67
CA GLU A 61 -7.09 4.22 5.68
C GLU A 61 -6.34 5.50 6.05
N PHE A 62 -6.41 6.51 5.20
CA PHE A 62 -5.83 7.82 5.49
C PHE A 62 -6.73 8.63 6.43
N ILE A 63 -6.13 9.50 7.24
CA ILE A 63 -6.86 10.41 8.14
C ILE A 63 -7.70 11.40 7.32
N THR A 64 -7.21 11.81 6.15
CA THR A 64 -7.91 12.68 5.19
C THR A 64 -9.07 11.98 4.47
N GLY A 65 -9.27 10.68 4.70
CA GLY A 65 -10.20 9.85 3.95
C GLY A 65 -9.53 9.10 2.81
N GLY A 66 -10.24 8.13 2.25
CA GLY A 66 -9.69 7.19 1.27
C GLY A 66 -8.98 6.01 1.93
N ARG A 67 -8.94 4.89 1.19
CA ARG A 67 -8.35 3.64 1.63
C ARG A 67 -7.55 3.03 0.49
N ALA A 68 -6.24 2.93 0.67
CA ALA A 68 -5.37 2.22 -0.26
C ALA A 68 -5.30 0.74 0.07
N ASP A 69 -5.10 -0.09 -0.96
CA ASP A 69 -4.90 -1.53 -0.77
C ASP A 69 -3.61 -1.82 -0.01
N ILE A 70 -2.52 -1.12 -0.35
CA ILE A 70 -1.20 -1.26 0.29
C ILE A 70 -0.55 0.13 0.39
N VAL A 71 0.09 0.44 1.52
CA VAL A 71 0.98 1.59 1.66
C VAL A 71 2.36 1.10 2.05
N VAL A 72 3.39 1.48 1.27
CA VAL A 72 4.80 1.21 1.54
C VAL A 72 5.37 2.37 2.36
N LEU A 73 5.85 2.08 3.58
CA LEU A 73 6.07 3.10 4.59
C LEU A 73 7.30 3.96 4.31
N GLU A 74 8.39 3.33 3.89
CA GLU A 74 9.69 3.96 3.60
C GLU A 74 9.68 4.79 2.32
N ASP A 75 8.95 4.30 1.32
CA ASP A 75 8.88 4.89 -0.02
C ASP A 75 7.76 5.93 -0.15
N GLN A 76 6.83 5.99 0.82
CA GLN A 76 5.68 6.89 0.79
C GLN A 76 4.84 6.68 -0.49
N ILE A 77 4.52 5.41 -0.77
CA ILE A 77 3.73 5.00 -1.94
C ILE A 77 2.47 4.28 -1.47
N ALA A 78 1.31 4.75 -1.94
CA ALA A 78 0.05 4.04 -1.91
C ALA A 78 -0.11 3.22 -3.20
N ILE A 79 -0.22 1.91 -3.09
CA ILE A 79 -0.48 1.01 -4.21
C ILE A 79 -1.96 0.64 -4.21
N GLU A 80 -2.58 0.77 -5.38
CA GLU A 80 -3.93 0.32 -5.69
C GLU A 80 -3.86 -0.84 -6.67
N VAL A 81 -4.46 -1.96 -6.28
CA VAL A 81 -4.63 -3.11 -7.15
C VAL A 81 -6.02 -3.00 -7.78
N ALA A 82 -6.10 -3.14 -9.09
CA ALA A 82 -7.36 -3.00 -9.80
C ALA A 82 -7.62 -4.17 -10.75
N GLN A 83 -8.84 -4.70 -10.67
CA GLN A 83 -9.30 -5.74 -11.60
C GLN A 83 -10.11 -5.15 -12.75
N THR A 84 -11.11 -4.33 -12.44
CA THR A 84 -12.03 -3.72 -13.41
C THR A 84 -12.14 -2.20 -13.28
N GLU A 85 -11.52 -1.60 -12.26
CA GLU A 85 -11.49 -0.14 -12.14
C GLU A 85 -10.67 0.46 -13.29
N THR A 86 -11.25 1.46 -13.96
CA THR A 86 -10.52 2.21 -14.96
C THR A 86 -9.47 3.10 -14.28
N LYS A 87 -8.35 3.32 -14.95
CA LYS A 87 -7.27 4.23 -14.49
C LYS A 87 -7.79 5.62 -14.12
N GLU A 88 -8.90 6.05 -14.73
CA GLU A 88 -9.59 7.31 -14.44
C GLU A 88 -10.19 7.35 -13.03
N ARG A 89 -10.80 6.25 -12.55
CA ARG A 89 -11.33 6.17 -11.17
C ARG A 89 -10.19 6.17 -10.15
N PHE A 90 -9.09 5.47 -10.45
CA PHE A 90 -7.86 5.54 -9.67
C PHE A 90 -7.31 6.97 -9.58
N ASN A 91 -7.31 7.71 -10.69
CA ASN A 91 -6.81 9.09 -10.71
C ASN A 91 -7.62 10.03 -9.81
N LYS A 92 -8.89 9.72 -9.53
CA LYS A 92 -9.74 10.47 -8.59
C LYS A 92 -9.48 10.16 -7.12
N LYS A 93 -8.80 9.05 -6.79
CA LYS A 93 -8.42 8.73 -5.40
C LYS A 93 -7.32 9.72 -4.98
N ASP A 94 -7.62 10.55 -3.99
CA ASP A 94 -6.70 11.56 -3.50
C ASP A 94 -6.01 11.05 -2.23
N TYR A 95 -4.69 10.89 -2.32
CA TYR A 95 -3.85 10.43 -1.22
C TYR A 95 -2.76 11.46 -0.95
N PRO A 96 -2.41 11.73 0.32
CA PRO A 96 -1.36 12.68 0.67
C PRO A 96 0.06 12.18 0.36
N ILE A 97 0.19 11.10 -0.41
CA ILE A 97 1.44 10.45 -0.81
C ILE A 97 1.38 10.01 -2.27
N MET A 98 2.52 9.60 -2.83
CA MET A 98 2.57 9.11 -4.20
C MET A 98 1.64 7.90 -4.36
N LYS A 99 0.96 7.80 -5.50
CA LYS A 99 0.07 6.67 -5.80
C LYS A 99 0.55 5.87 -7.00
N MET A 100 0.45 4.56 -6.89
CA MET A 100 0.78 3.60 -7.92
C MET A 100 -0.43 2.72 -8.22
N TYR A 101 -0.67 2.47 -9.49
CA TYR A 101 -1.76 1.61 -9.96
C TYR A 101 -1.15 0.33 -10.52
N ILE A 102 -1.69 -0.82 -10.14
CA ILE A 102 -1.29 -2.14 -10.63
C ILE A 102 -2.53 -2.91 -11.05
N ALA A 103 -2.60 -3.33 -12.31
CA ALA A 103 -3.71 -4.18 -12.73
C ALA A 103 -3.50 -5.63 -12.27
N THR A 104 -4.57 -6.36 -11.93
CA THR A 104 -4.47 -7.76 -11.46
C THR A 104 -3.85 -8.70 -12.50
N ASN A 105 -4.00 -8.37 -13.78
CA ASN A 105 -3.45 -9.15 -14.91
C ASN A 105 -2.01 -8.74 -15.28
N GLU A 106 -1.46 -7.70 -14.68
CA GLU A 106 -0.08 -7.28 -14.93
C GLU A 106 0.90 -8.01 -13.98
N PRO A 107 2.08 -8.42 -14.47
CA PRO A 107 3.10 -9.00 -13.62
C PRO A 107 3.65 -7.95 -12.65
N TRP A 108 3.82 -8.32 -11.37
CA TRP A 108 4.49 -7.45 -10.41
C TRP A 108 6.00 -7.40 -10.71
N ARG A 109 6.57 -6.19 -10.78
CA ARG A 109 7.99 -5.97 -11.13
C ARG A 109 8.81 -5.29 -10.03
N GLY A 110 8.21 -5.04 -8.86
CA GLY A 110 8.85 -4.32 -7.77
C GLY A 110 8.72 -2.81 -7.86
N ILE A 111 9.30 -2.14 -6.86
CA ILE A 111 9.41 -0.67 -6.70
C ILE A 111 10.84 -0.25 -6.38
#